data_AF-A0A4P1RLU8-F1
#
_entry.id   AF-A0A4P1RLU8-F1
#
_cell.length_a   1.000
_cell.length_b   1.000
_cell.length_c   1.000
_cell.angle_alpha   90.00
_cell.angle_beta   90.00
_cell.angle_gamma   90.00
#
_symmetry.space_group_name_H-M   'P 1'
#
loop_
_entity.id
_entity.type
_entity.pdbx_description
1 polymer ?
#
loop_
_entity_poly.entity_id
_entity_poly.type
_entity_poly.pdbx_seq_one_letter_code
_entity_poly.pdbx_strand_id
1 'polypeptide(L)'
;MPDQLHEATNYIKKLQINLEKLKDKKNTLEEIQRANMSTNRVGGSKFPQIEIQQMGLALVVSLITGLDCHFMFKECIRVLGEEGADIVSANYIVSEDSILHTIHSQESFSMPDQLHEATNYIKKLQINLEKLKDKKNTLEEIQRANMSTNRVGGSKFPQIEIQQMGLALVVSLITGLDCHFMFKECIRVLGEEGADIVSANYIVSEDSILHTIHSQIEESSNGARISERVKTCVYDSLLWSNVAF
;
A
#
# COMPACT_ATOMS: atom_id res chain seq x y z
N MET A 1 29.67 64.56 -28.46
CA MET A 1 28.61 63.67 -28.97
C MET A 1 29.07 62.76 -30.15
N PRO A 2 30.23 62.05 -30.16
CA PRO A 2 30.53 61.05 -31.20
C PRO A 2 30.21 59.58 -30.82
N ASP A 3 30.02 59.27 -29.53
CA ASP A 3 30.03 57.88 -29.04
C ASP A 3 28.79 57.06 -29.43
N GLN A 4 27.62 57.72 -29.48
CA GLN A 4 26.36 57.07 -29.88
C GLN A 4 26.38 56.60 -31.35
N LEU A 5 27.05 57.36 -32.23
CA LEU A 5 27.17 57.02 -33.64
C LEU A 5 28.14 55.84 -33.84
N HIS A 6 29.21 55.79 -33.05
CA HIS A 6 30.17 54.68 -33.08
C HIS A 6 29.54 53.37 -32.59
N GLU A 7 28.74 53.44 -31.51
CA GLU A 7 28.01 52.30 -30.97
C GLU A 7 26.94 51.77 -31.94
N ALA A 8 26.15 52.68 -32.53
CA ALA A 8 25.17 52.32 -33.56
C ALA A 8 25.84 51.65 -34.78
N THR A 9 27.01 52.15 -35.19
CA THR A 9 27.77 51.57 -36.31
C THR A 9 28.25 50.15 -35.99
N ASN A 10 28.71 49.89 -34.77
CA ASN A 10 29.12 48.56 -34.35
C ASN A 10 27.93 47.60 -34.25
N TYR A 11 26.77 48.09 -33.80
CA TYR A 11 25.55 47.30 -33.75
C TYR A 11 25.07 46.88 -35.14
N ILE A 12 25.10 47.82 -36.10
CA ILE A 12 24.75 47.55 -37.50
C ILE A 12 25.70 46.50 -38.11
N LYS A 13 27.01 46.61 -37.89
CA LYS A 13 27.98 45.60 -38.36
C LYS A 13 27.69 44.22 -37.78
N LYS A 14 27.35 44.14 -36.49
CA LYS A 14 27.01 42.88 -35.83
C LYS A 14 25.74 42.25 -36.40
N LEU A 15 24.72 43.08 -36.67
CA LEU A 15 23.49 42.63 -37.33
C LEU A 15 23.74 42.12 -38.75
N GLN A 16 24.59 42.79 -39.54
CA GLN A 16 24.95 42.34 -40.88
C GLN A 16 25.65 40.97 -40.87
N ILE A 17 26.59 40.76 -39.95
CA ILE A 17 27.26 39.46 -39.78
C ILE A 17 26.26 38.37 -39.40
N ASN A 18 25.33 38.66 -38.49
CA ASN A 18 24.31 37.71 -38.08
C ASN A 18 23.33 37.38 -39.21
N LEU A 19 23.00 38.37 -40.05
CA LEU A 19 22.16 38.17 -41.23
C LEU A 19 22.83 37.20 -42.22
N GLU A 20 24.12 37.37 -42.49
CA GLU A 20 24.85 36.49 -43.41
C GLU A 20 24.92 35.06 -42.86
N LYS A 21 25.22 34.90 -41.56
CA LYS A 21 25.19 33.59 -40.89
C LYS A 21 23.82 32.92 -40.95
N LEU A 22 22.73 33.68 -40.80
CA LEU A 22 21.38 33.17 -40.92
C LEU A 22 21.05 32.76 -42.36
N LYS A 23 21.56 33.50 -43.35
CA LYS A 23 21.40 33.19 -44.77
C LYS A 23 22.14 31.91 -45.14
N ASP A 24 23.35 31.71 -44.65
CA ASP A 24 24.12 30.47 -44.82
C ASP A 24 23.42 29.29 -44.15
N LYS A 25 22.90 29.48 -42.93
CA LYS A 25 22.15 28.45 -42.20
C LYS A 25 20.84 28.09 -42.92
N LYS A 26 20.18 29.06 -43.55
CA LYS A 26 19.01 28.82 -44.40
C LYS A 26 19.37 28.05 -45.66
N ASN A 27 20.44 28.43 -46.35
CA ASN A 27 20.90 27.74 -47.57
C ASN A 27 21.27 26.28 -47.28
N THR A 28 21.98 26.02 -46.18
CA THR A 28 22.30 24.65 -45.73
C THR A 28 21.05 23.84 -45.40
N LEU A 29 20.06 24.43 -44.73
CA LEU A 29 18.75 23.77 -44.51
C LEU A 29 18.01 23.48 -45.83
N GLU A 30 18.04 24.41 -46.79
CA GLU A 30 17.43 24.21 -48.11
C GLU A 30 18.18 23.18 -48.98
N GLU A 31 19.50 23.05 -48.82
CA GLU A 31 20.29 21.97 -49.43
C GLU A 31 20.00 20.62 -48.79
N ILE A 32 19.87 20.56 -47.46
CA ILE A 32 19.41 19.35 -46.74
C ILE A 32 17.99 18.96 -47.22
N GLN A 33 17.09 19.94 -47.35
CA GLN A 33 15.73 19.72 -47.86
C GLN A 33 15.74 19.22 -49.31
N ARG A 34 16.59 19.79 -50.18
CA ARG A 34 16.74 19.36 -51.58
C ARG A 34 17.40 17.99 -51.71
N ALA A 35 18.38 17.67 -50.87
CA ALA A 35 18.98 16.35 -50.78
C ALA A 35 17.92 15.31 -50.37
N ASN A 36 17.07 15.63 -49.39
CA ASN A 36 15.95 14.79 -48.97
C ASN A 36 14.88 14.59 -50.06
N MET A 37 14.70 15.55 -50.98
CA MET A 37 13.76 15.41 -52.11
C MET A 37 14.37 14.70 -53.33
N SER A 38 15.69 14.71 -53.49
CA SER A 38 16.40 14.07 -54.61
C SER A 38 16.71 12.59 -54.36
N THR A 39 16.73 12.15 -53.10
CA THR A 39 16.87 10.73 -52.72
C THR A 39 15.58 9.93 -52.89
N ASN A 40 14.43 10.58 -53.14
CA ASN A 40 13.14 9.93 -53.42
C ASN A 40 13.03 9.26 -54.81
N ARG A 41 14.14 9.06 -55.54
CA ARG A 41 14.14 8.36 -56.85
C ARG A 41 15.10 7.19 -56.98
N VAL A 42 15.74 6.73 -55.90
CA VAL A 42 16.49 5.46 -55.93
C VAL A 42 16.33 4.73 -54.60
N GLY A 43 15.46 3.71 -54.58
CA GLY A 43 15.54 2.55 -53.66
C GLY A 43 15.43 2.78 -52.15
N GLY A 44 14.22 2.57 -51.61
CA GLY A 44 14.02 1.58 -50.54
C GLY A 44 14.25 1.91 -49.06
N SER A 45 14.83 3.05 -48.66
CA SER A 45 14.95 3.36 -47.22
C SER A 45 14.25 4.67 -46.83
N LYS A 46 13.11 4.55 -46.16
CA LYS A 46 12.46 5.68 -45.46
C LYS A 46 13.37 6.08 -44.29
N PHE A 47 13.83 7.33 -44.27
CA PHE A 47 14.64 7.87 -43.17
C PHE A 47 13.88 7.78 -41.83
N PRO A 48 14.57 7.50 -40.72
CA PRO A 48 13.93 7.39 -39.43
C PRO A 48 13.36 8.74 -38.98
N GLN A 49 12.08 8.77 -38.60
CA GLN A 49 11.43 9.95 -38.03
C GLN A 49 11.22 9.72 -36.53
N ILE A 50 11.55 10.71 -35.70
CA ILE A 50 11.38 10.66 -34.25
C ILE A 50 10.50 11.81 -33.79
N GLU A 51 9.51 11.51 -32.99
CA GLU A 51 8.64 12.46 -32.29
C GLU A 51 8.68 12.15 -30.79
N ILE A 52 8.85 13.20 -29.96
CA ILE A 52 8.91 13.08 -28.51
C ILE A 52 7.81 13.96 -27.93
N GLN A 53 6.94 13.36 -27.12
CA GLN A 53 5.85 14.05 -26.44
C GLN A 53 5.99 13.90 -24.93
N GLN A 54 6.08 15.03 -24.22
CA GLN A 54 6.08 15.06 -22.77
C GLN A 54 4.66 15.30 -22.24
N MET A 55 4.19 14.41 -21.36
CA MET A 55 2.89 14.52 -20.69
C MET A 55 3.09 14.39 -19.18
N GLY A 56 3.41 15.51 -18.52
CA GLY A 56 3.76 15.52 -17.10
C GLY A 56 5.10 14.82 -16.84
N LEU A 57 5.10 13.79 -15.99
CA LEU A 57 6.28 12.95 -15.68
C LEU A 57 6.50 11.81 -16.69
N ALA A 58 5.63 11.67 -17.69
CA ALA A 58 5.74 10.65 -18.73
C ALA A 58 6.31 11.24 -20.03
N LEU A 59 7.22 10.50 -20.66
CA LEU A 59 7.79 10.77 -21.97
C LEU A 59 7.34 9.67 -22.94
N VAL A 60 6.74 10.07 -24.06
CA VAL A 60 6.36 9.17 -25.16
C VAL A 60 7.25 9.44 -26.34
N VAL A 61 8.01 8.44 -26.78
CA VAL A 61 8.88 8.52 -27.95
C VAL A 61 8.28 7.65 -29.05
N SER A 62 7.93 8.29 -30.17
CA SER A 62 7.47 7.64 -31.39
C SER A 62 8.58 7.66 -32.43
N LEU A 63 9.03 6.48 -32.86
CA LEU A 63 10.11 6.31 -33.83
C LEU A 63 9.57 5.54 -35.04
N ILE A 64 9.48 6.18 -36.20
CA ILE A 64 9.16 5.52 -37.46
C ILE A 64 10.48 5.16 -38.15
N THR A 65 10.70 3.89 -38.44
CA THR A 65 11.92 3.36 -39.06
C THR A 65 11.59 2.53 -40.30
N GLY A 66 12.52 2.41 -41.25
CA GLY A 66 12.46 1.36 -42.27
C GLY A 66 12.70 -0.02 -41.66
N LEU A 67 12.28 -1.08 -42.36
CA LEU A 67 12.46 -2.48 -41.93
C LEU A 67 13.94 -2.84 -41.67
N ASP A 68 14.87 -2.15 -42.35
CA ASP A 68 16.31 -2.39 -42.25
C ASP A 68 17.01 -1.64 -41.09
N CYS A 69 16.25 -0.88 -40.28
CA CYS A 69 16.80 0.03 -39.26
C CYS A 69 16.69 -0.50 -37.82
N HIS A 70 16.93 -1.81 -37.61
CA HIS A 70 16.81 -2.48 -36.30
C HIS A 70 17.67 -1.86 -35.18
N PHE A 71 18.75 -1.16 -35.51
CA PHE A 71 19.66 -0.54 -34.53
C PHE A 71 19.04 0.67 -33.79
N MET A 72 18.15 1.43 -34.46
CA MET A 72 17.68 2.72 -33.95
C MET A 72 16.82 2.60 -32.70
N PHE A 73 15.96 1.57 -32.64
CA PHE A 73 15.10 1.35 -31.48
C PHE A 73 15.90 1.00 -30.22
N LYS A 74 16.92 0.15 -30.37
CA LYS A 74 17.83 -0.21 -29.27
C LYS A 74 18.60 1.00 -28.75
N GLU A 75 19.01 1.89 -29.66
CA GLU A 75 19.74 3.11 -29.30
C GLU A 75 18.84 4.11 -28.54
N CYS A 76 17.58 4.28 -28.96
CA CYS A 76 16.62 5.10 -28.22
C CYS A 76 16.39 4.58 -26.79
N ILE A 77 16.26 3.27 -26.61
CA ILE A 77 16.14 2.63 -25.28
C ILE A 77 17.36 2.91 -24.42
N ARG A 78 18.57 2.79 -24.99
CA ARG A 78 19.82 3.05 -24.29
C ARG A 78 19.91 4.49 -23.79
N VAL A 79 19.63 5.46 -24.67
CA VAL A 79 19.66 6.89 -24.33
C VAL A 79 18.64 7.22 -23.23
N LEU A 80 17.42 6.67 -23.31
CA LEU A 80 16.41 6.86 -22.26
C LEU A 80 16.89 6.33 -20.90
N GLY A 81 17.53 5.16 -20.88
CA GLY A 81 18.09 4.59 -19.65
C GLY A 81 19.29 5.37 -19.09
N GLU A 82 20.15 5.94 -19.96
CA GLU A 82 21.27 6.79 -19.55
C GLU A 82 20.81 8.11 -18.93
N GLU A 83 19.69 8.66 -19.41
CA GLU A 83 19.07 9.87 -18.89
C GLU A 83 18.17 9.61 -17.66
N GLY A 84 18.18 8.39 -17.11
CA GLY A 84 17.45 8.04 -15.89
C GLY A 84 15.94 7.87 -16.06
N ALA A 85 15.49 7.67 -17.30
CA ALA A 85 14.09 7.41 -17.60
C ALA A 85 13.81 5.90 -17.53
N ASP A 86 12.83 5.51 -16.72
CA ASP A 86 12.40 4.11 -16.63
C ASP A 86 11.44 3.81 -17.79
N ILE A 87 11.72 2.74 -18.54
CA ILE A 87 10.86 2.32 -19.66
C ILE A 87 9.69 1.53 -19.10
N VAL A 88 8.49 2.09 -19.22
CA VAL A 88 7.24 1.48 -18.74
C VAL A 88 6.72 0.46 -19.74
N SER A 89 6.75 0.81 -21.03
CA SER A 89 6.38 -0.11 -22.11
C SER A 89 6.99 0.31 -23.43
N ALA A 90 7.22 -0.65 -24.32
CA ALA A 90 7.68 -0.39 -25.67
C ALA A 90 6.99 -1.33 -26.65
N ASN A 91 6.30 -0.77 -27.62
CA ASN A 91 5.52 -1.50 -28.62
C ASN A 91 5.99 -1.15 -30.03
N TYR A 92 5.68 -2.01 -31.00
CA TYR A 92 5.90 -1.71 -32.40
C TYR A 92 4.73 -2.15 -33.28
N ILE A 93 4.49 -1.42 -34.35
CA ILE A 93 3.51 -1.72 -35.39
C ILE A 93 4.23 -1.73 -36.73
N VAL A 94 4.07 -2.80 -37.50
CA VAL A 94 4.63 -2.90 -38.86
C VAL A 94 3.56 -2.46 -39.86
N SER A 95 3.90 -1.51 -40.71
CA SER A 95 3.14 -1.07 -41.89
C SER A 95 3.95 -1.41 -43.14
N GLU A 96 3.31 -1.61 -44.30
CA GLU A 96 3.88 -2.19 -45.55
C GLU A 96 5.40 -2.07 -45.76
N ASP A 97 6.01 -0.89 -45.57
CA ASP A 97 7.48 -0.68 -45.69
C ASP A 97 8.16 0.00 -44.48
N SER A 98 7.50 0.08 -43.32
CA SER A 98 8.01 0.83 -42.16
C SER A 98 7.48 0.31 -40.82
N ILE A 99 8.29 0.43 -39.77
CA ILE A 99 7.95 0.08 -38.39
C ILE A 99 7.73 1.37 -37.60
N LEU A 100 6.61 1.49 -36.90
CA LEU A 100 6.38 2.50 -35.88
C LEU A 100 6.67 1.88 -34.53
N HIS A 101 7.70 2.36 -33.84
CA HIS A 101 7.99 2.06 -32.45
C HIS A 101 7.38 3.14 -31.57
N THR A 102 6.71 2.73 -30.49
CA THR A 102 6.20 3.64 -29.46
C THR A 102 6.77 3.21 -28.12
N ILE A 103 7.56 4.08 -27.49
CA ILE A 103 8.19 3.87 -26.19
C ILE A 103 7.53 4.81 -25.18
N HIS A 104 6.99 4.25 -24.12
CA HIS A 104 6.51 4.99 -22.97
C HIS A 104 7.55 4.89 -21.86
N SER A 105 8.04 6.04 -21.42
CA SER A 105 8.98 6.17 -20.33
C SER A 105 8.41 7.08 -19.24
N GLN A 106 8.81 6.86 -18.00
CA GLN A 106 8.48 7.71 -16.87
C GLN A 106 9.77 8.09 -16.13
N GLU A 107 9.82 9.31 -15.62
CA GLU A 107 10.93 9.79 -14.80
C GLU A 107 11.04 8.92 -13.53
N SER A 108 12.24 8.35 -13.29
CA SER A 108 12.48 7.52 -12.11
C SER A 108 12.50 8.41 -10.86
N PHE A 109 11.71 8.05 -9.85
CA PHE A 109 11.84 8.70 -8.54
C PHE A 109 13.19 8.30 -7.94
N SER A 110 13.90 9.28 -7.37
CA SER A 110 15.08 9.09 -6.53
C SER A 110 14.83 7.97 -5.48
N MET A 111 15.33 6.77 -5.78
CA MET A 111 15.31 5.59 -4.89
C MET A 111 15.76 5.86 -3.44
N PRO A 112 16.70 6.78 -3.15
CA PRO A 112 17.09 7.11 -1.77
C PRO A 112 15.97 7.69 -0.91
N ASP A 113 15.08 8.53 -1.47
CA ASP A 113 14.07 9.24 -0.70
C ASP A 113 12.92 8.31 -0.27
N GLN A 114 12.53 7.39 -1.16
CA GLN A 114 11.57 6.34 -0.85
C GLN A 114 12.12 5.36 0.19
N LEU A 115 13.42 5.02 0.10
CA LEU A 115 14.07 4.16 1.08
C LEU A 115 14.18 4.85 2.45
N HIS A 116 14.44 6.16 2.46
CA HIS A 116 14.47 6.98 3.67
C HIS A 116 13.08 7.05 4.33
N GLU A 117 12.03 7.28 3.55
CA GLU A 117 10.64 7.30 4.02
C GLU A 117 10.22 5.92 4.58
N ALA A 118 10.51 4.84 3.85
CA ALA A 118 10.25 3.48 4.31
C ALA A 118 10.99 3.17 5.63
N THR A 119 12.25 3.60 5.74
CA THR A 119 13.04 3.45 6.96
C THR A 119 12.42 4.19 8.15
N ASN A 120 11.96 5.43 7.94
CA ASN A 120 11.29 6.21 8.98
C ASN A 120 9.95 5.59 9.40
N TYR A 121 9.20 5.05 8.43
CA TYR A 121 7.95 4.34 8.71
C TYR A 121 8.18 3.06 9.53
N ILE A 122 9.18 2.25 9.19
CA ILE A 122 9.56 1.05 9.97
C ILE A 122 9.94 1.43 11.40
N LYS A 123 10.76 2.48 11.58
CA LYS A 123 11.12 2.98 12.93
C LYS A 123 9.89 3.41 13.74
N LYS A 124 8.96 4.13 13.12
CA LYS A 124 7.71 4.56 13.77
C LYS A 124 6.88 3.35 14.22
N LEU A 125 6.77 2.33 13.38
CA LEU A 125 6.07 1.09 13.72
C LEU A 125 6.72 0.35 14.89
N GLN A 126 8.05 0.24 14.91
CA GLN A 126 8.79 -0.39 16.02
C GLN A 126 8.53 0.33 17.35
N ILE A 127 8.58 1.67 17.36
CA ILE A 127 8.28 2.48 18.55
C ILE A 127 6.84 2.25 19.01
N ASN A 128 5.88 2.21 18.08
CA ASN A 128 4.48 1.97 18.42
C ASN A 128 4.27 0.56 19.00
N LEU A 129 4.98 -0.43 18.49
CA LEU A 129 4.91 -1.81 18.99
C LEU A 129 5.43 -1.91 20.43
N GLU A 130 6.55 -1.26 20.75
CA GLU A 130 7.08 -1.24 22.12
C GLU A 130 6.09 -0.57 23.08
N LYS A 131 5.52 0.59 22.69
CA LYS A 131 4.50 1.28 23.50
C LYS A 131 3.26 0.41 23.74
N LEU A 132 2.82 -0.35 22.74
CA LEU A 132 1.68 -1.25 22.88
C LEU A 132 2.02 -2.45 23.77
N LYS A 133 3.24 -2.97 23.69
CA LYS A 133 3.73 -4.05 24.55
C LYS A 133 3.82 -3.60 26.02
N ASP A 134 4.35 -2.41 26.26
CA ASP A 134 4.39 -1.81 27.60
C ASP A 134 2.96 -1.64 28.16
N LYS A 135 2.05 -1.08 27.35
CA LYS A 135 0.65 -0.92 27.75
C LYS A 135 -0.01 -2.28 28.07
N LYS A 136 0.27 -3.32 27.27
CA LYS A 136 -0.20 -4.69 27.54
C LYS A 136 0.35 -5.19 28.88
N ASN A 137 1.65 -5.08 29.12
CA ASN A 137 2.29 -5.54 30.37
C ASN A 137 1.72 -4.82 31.60
N THR A 138 1.52 -3.49 31.52
CA THR A 138 0.91 -2.72 32.60
C THR A 138 -0.53 -3.17 32.87
N LEU A 139 -1.32 -3.44 31.83
CA LEU A 139 -2.69 -3.96 31.99
C LEU A 139 -2.69 -5.37 32.61
N GLU A 140 -1.76 -6.24 32.19
CA GLU A 140 -1.60 -7.58 32.79
C GLU A 140 -1.13 -7.50 34.26
N GLU A 141 -0.28 -6.54 34.62
CA GLU A 141 0.10 -6.30 36.02
C GLU A 141 -1.06 -5.81 36.89
N ILE A 142 -1.84 -4.85 36.38
CA ILE A 142 -3.06 -4.37 37.06
C ILE A 142 -4.07 -5.52 37.22
N GLN A 143 -4.25 -6.33 36.19
CA GLN A 143 -5.13 -7.49 36.25
C GLN A 143 -4.63 -8.51 37.29
N ARG A 144 -3.32 -8.82 37.32
CA ARG A 144 -2.74 -9.73 38.32
C ARG A 144 -2.88 -9.18 39.76
N ALA A 145 -2.73 -7.87 39.95
CA ALA A 145 -2.91 -7.21 41.26
C ALA A 145 -4.37 -7.21 41.73
N ASN A 146 -5.33 -7.03 40.82
CA ASN A 146 -6.76 -7.17 41.13
C ASN A 146 -7.15 -8.63 41.42
N MET A 147 -6.45 -9.60 40.81
CA MET A 147 -6.65 -11.03 41.07
C MET A 147 -5.99 -11.52 42.36
N SER A 148 -4.97 -10.82 42.89
CA SER A 148 -4.32 -11.19 44.16
C SER A 148 -5.11 -10.73 45.40
N THR A 149 -5.95 -9.71 45.27
CA THR A 149 -6.82 -9.23 46.36
C THR A 149 -8.00 -10.16 46.65
N ASN A 150 -8.34 -11.08 45.74
CA ASN A 150 -9.38 -12.10 45.95
C ASN A 150 -8.84 -13.47 46.39
N ARG A 151 -7.53 -13.61 46.68
CA ARG A 151 -6.95 -14.89 47.10
C ARG A 151 -7.04 -15.09 48.62
N VAL A 152 -8.23 -15.46 49.08
CA VAL A 152 -8.36 -16.28 50.29
C VAL A 152 -8.88 -17.66 49.85
N GLY A 153 -7.96 -18.65 49.77
CA GLY A 153 -8.30 -20.07 49.83
C GLY A 153 -8.55 -20.84 48.51
N GLY A 154 -7.51 -21.52 48.02
CA GLY A 154 -7.58 -22.99 47.78
C GLY A 154 -8.41 -23.60 46.65
N SER A 155 -9.22 -22.86 45.89
CA SER A 155 -9.89 -23.40 44.70
C SER A 155 -10.02 -22.29 43.66
N LYS A 156 -9.47 -22.50 42.45
CA LYS A 156 -9.64 -21.57 41.32
C LYS A 156 -11.06 -21.73 40.78
N PHE A 157 -12.05 -21.22 41.51
CA PHE A 157 -13.42 -21.15 41.02
C PHE A 157 -13.44 -20.35 39.70
N PRO A 158 -14.17 -20.82 38.69
CA PRO A 158 -14.31 -20.13 37.42
C PRO A 158 -15.01 -18.80 37.65
N GLN A 159 -14.42 -17.75 37.10
CA GLN A 159 -14.93 -16.39 37.23
C GLN A 159 -15.65 -16.02 35.94
N ILE A 160 -16.90 -15.59 36.06
CA ILE A 160 -17.71 -15.12 34.93
C ILE A 160 -17.99 -13.62 35.06
N GLU A 161 -17.78 -12.92 33.96
CA GLU A 161 -18.17 -11.52 33.76
C GLU A 161 -19.03 -11.43 32.50
N ILE A 162 -20.11 -10.66 32.58
CA ILE A 162 -21.03 -10.46 31.45
C ILE A 162 -21.24 -8.97 31.26
N GLN A 163 -20.96 -8.50 30.05
CA GLN A 163 -21.12 -7.11 29.65
C GLN A 163 -22.14 -7.00 28.53
N GLN A 164 -23.17 -6.19 28.73
CA GLN A 164 -24.15 -5.86 27.71
C GLN A 164 -23.93 -4.44 27.19
N MET A 165 -23.86 -4.27 25.88
CA MET A 165 -23.76 -2.98 25.20
C MET A 165 -24.77 -2.91 24.05
N GLY A 166 -25.96 -2.37 24.33
CA GLY A 166 -27.09 -2.43 23.40
C GLY A 166 -27.56 -3.87 23.19
N LEU A 167 -27.57 -4.31 21.93
CA LEU A 167 -27.88 -5.69 21.54
C LEU A 167 -26.67 -6.63 21.62
N ALA A 168 -25.46 -6.12 21.84
CA ALA A 168 -24.28 -6.96 22.00
C ALA A 168 -24.18 -7.46 23.45
N LEU A 169 -23.98 -8.76 23.60
CA LEU A 169 -23.74 -9.43 24.88
C LEU A 169 -22.40 -10.16 24.81
N VAL A 170 -21.47 -9.77 25.69
CA VAL A 170 -20.12 -10.35 25.80
C VAL A 170 -20.02 -11.11 27.11
N VAL A 171 -19.72 -12.41 27.01
CA VAL A 171 -19.46 -13.28 28.17
C VAL A 171 -17.98 -13.59 28.23
N SER A 172 -17.35 -13.23 29.34
CA SER A 172 -15.95 -13.54 29.65
C SER A 172 -15.91 -14.53 30.81
N LEU A 173 -15.34 -15.72 30.56
CA LEU A 173 -15.25 -16.80 31.54
C LEU A 173 -13.79 -17.18 31.72
N ILE A 174 -13.28 -17.13 32.95
CA ILE A 174 -11.95 -17.64 33.31
C ILE A 174 -12.14 -19.00 33.97
N THR A 175 -11.50 -20.04 33.44
CA THR A 175 -11.57 -21.40 34.00
C THR A 175 -10.18 -21.99 34.23
N GLY A 176 -10.10 -23.06 35.04
CA GLY A 176 -8.95 -23.96 35.02
C GLY A 176 -8.86 -24.75 33.70
N LEU A 177 -7.74 -25.46 33.50
CA LEU A 177 -7.50 -26.32 32.33
C LEU A 177 -8.48 -27.51 32.26
N ASP A 178 -9.00 -27.93 33.41
CA ASP A 178 -9.94 -29.04 33.63
C ASP A 178 -11.41 -28.67 33.39
N CYS A 179 -11.73 -27.38 33.33
CA CYS A 179 -13.11 -26.88 33.25
C CYS A 179 -13.54 -26.45 31.84
N HIS A 180 -12.91 -26.99 30.77
CA HIS A 180 -13.25 -26.62 29.39
C HIS A 180 -14.72 -26.91 29.00
N PHE A 181 -15.39 -27.85 29.69
CA PHE A 181 -16.80 -28.16 29.47
C PHE A 181 -17.72 -26.94 29.69
N MET A 182 -17.34 -26.03 30.60
CA MET A 182 -18.14 -24.85 30.95
C MET A 182 -18.27 -23.85 29.80
N PHE A 183 -17.25 -23.77 28.93
CA PHE A 183 -17.32 -22.91 27.74
C PHE A 183 -18.39 -23.38 26.77
N LYS A 184 -18.44 -24.69 26.49
CA LYS A 184 -19.46 -25.29 25.63
C LYS A 184 -20.85 -25.11 26.22
N GLU A 185 -20.96 -25.22 27.53
CA GLU A 185 -22.23 -25.06 28.23
C GLU A 185 -22.74 -23.60 28.18
N CYS A 186 -21.85 -22.61 28.31
CA CYS A 186 -22.22 -21.20 28.13
C CYS A 186 -22.73 -20.93 26.70
N ILE A 187 -22.07 -21.49 25.69
CA ILE A 187 -22.52 -21.40 24.28
C ILE A 187 -23.91 -22.03 24.13
N ARG A 188 -24.14 -23.21 24.73
CA ARG A 188 -25.44 -23.90 24.69
C ARG A 188 -26.55 -23.03 25.30
N VAL A 189 -26.34 -22.51 26.51
CA VAL A 189 -27.33 -21.66 27.20
C VAL A 189 -27.62 -20.38 26.44
N LEU A 190 -26.59 -19.74 25.87
CA LEU A 190 -26.78 -18.55 25.03
C LEU A 190 -27.65 -18.86 23.81
N GLY A 191 -27.40 -19.98 23.11
CA GLY A 191 -28.22 -20.40 21.98
C GLY A 191 -29.67 -20.74 22.36
N GLU A 192 -29.88 -21.38 23.52
CA GLU A 192 -31.22 -21.71 24.03
C GLU A 192 -32.05 -20.47 24.40
N GLU A 193 -31.40 -19.42 24.88
CA GLU A 193 -32.05 -18.16 25.22
C GLU A 193 -32.16 -17.20 24.01
N GLY A 194 -31.85 -17.67 22.80
CA GLY A 194 -31.99 -16.89 21.57
C GLY A 194 -30.93 -15.81 21.38
N ALA A 195 -29.74 -15.99 21.95
CA ALA A 195 -28.58 -15.15 21.66
C ALA A 195 -27.77 -15.74 20.50
N ASP A 196 -27.69 -14.98 19.40
CA ASP A 196 -26.95 -15.36 18.21
C ASP A 196 -25.45 -15.20 18.46
N ILE A 197 -24.70 -16.30 18.40
CA ILE A 197 -23.27 -16.29 18.65
C ILE A 197 -22.55 -15.74 17.42
N VAL A 198 -21.91 -14.57 17.58
CA VAL A 198 -21.14 -13.89 16.54
C VAL A 198 -19.71 -14.45 16.48
N SER A 199 -19.09 -14.63 17.65
CA SER A 199 -17.77 -15.25 17.73
C SER A 199 -17.53 -15.82 19.13
N ALA A 200 -16.73 -16.88 19.21
CA ALA A 200 -16.35 -17.49 20.47
C ALA A 200 -14.88 -17.89 20.38
N ASN A 201 -14.07 -17.38 21.30
CA ASN A 201 -12.62 -17.56 21.30
C ASN A 201 -12.13 -17.92 22.71
N TYR A 202 -10.94 -18.50 22.80
CA TYR A 202 -10.27 -18.73 24.07
C TYR A 202 -8.78 -18.45 23.97
N ILE A 203 -8.19 -18.06 25.10
CA ILE A 203 -6.75 -17.84 25.26
C ILE A 203 -6.30 -18.68 26.44
N VAL A 204 -5.28 -19.52 26.21
CA VAL A 204 -4.67 -20.32 27.26
C VAL A 204 -3.54 -19.53 27.90
N SER A 205 -3.61 -19.37 29.22
CA SER A 205 -2.55 -18.88 30.10
C SER A 205 -2.07 -20.05 30.97
N GLU A 206 -0.84 -19.98 31.48
CA GLU A 206 -0.11 -21.07 32.17
C GLU A 206 -0.98 -22.08 32.94
N ASP A 207 -1.89 -21.59 33.80
CA ASP A 207 -2.81 -22.44 34.57
C ASP A 207 -4.30 -22.17 34.35
N SER A 208 -4.68 -21.34 33.38
CA SER A 208 -6.08 -20.91 33.21
C SER A 208 -6.42 -20.57 31.78
N ILE A 209 -7.67 -20.78 31.41
CA ILE A 209 -8.19 -20.46 30.09
C ILE A 209 -9.17 -19.30 30.24
N LEU A 210 -8.92 -18.21 29.50
CA LEU A 210 -9.89 -17.13 29.34
C LEU A 210 -10.70 -17.42 28.08
N HIS A 211 -12.00 -17.60 28.25
CA HIS A 211 -12.96 -17.75 27.18
C HIS A 211 -13.73 -16.45 26.99
N THR A 212 -13.97 -16.07 25.74
CA THR A 212 -14.75 -14.88 25.37
C THR A 212 -15.78 -15.27 24.32
N ILE A 213 -17.05 -15.03 24.61
CA ILE A 213 -18.18 -15.27 23.70
C ILE A 213 -18.82 -13.93 23.39
N HIS A 214 -18.83 -13.56 22.12
CA HIS A 214 -19.58 -12.43 21.59
C HIS A 214 -20.88 -12.95 20.99
N SER A 215 -21.99 -12.39 21.45
CA SER A 215 -23.32 -12.73 20.98
C SER A 215 -24.16 -11.48 20.76
N GLN A 216 -25.19 -11.61 19.95
CA GLN A 216 -26.19 -10.59 19.69
C GLN A 216 -27.56 -11.09 20.14
N ILE A 217 -28.30 -10.24 20.85
CA ILE A 217 -29.66 -10.53 21.29
C ILE A 217 -30.67 -9.78 20.40
N GLU A 218 -31.86 -10.35 20.22
CA GLU A 218 -32.97 -9.65 19.57
C GLU A 218 -33.47 -8.48 20.44
N GLU A 219 -34.13 -7.48 19.81
CA GLU A 219 -34.75 -6.36 20.55
C GLU A 219 -35.84 -6.81 21.53
N SER A 220 -36.50 -7.94 21.25
CA SER A 220 -37.48 -8.59 22.13
C SER A 220 -36.86 -9.34 23.31
N SER A 221 -35.55 -9.58 23.29
CA SER A 221 -34.87 -10.45 24.25
C SER A 221 -34.39 -9.68 25.48
N ASN A 222 -34.59 -10.26 26.66
CA ASN A 222 -34.17 -9.65 27.92
C ASN A 222 -32.72 -10.05 28.26
N GLY A 223 -31.76 -9.21 27.85
CA GLY A 223 -30.33 -9.42 28.12
C GLY A 223 -29.97 -9.66 29.59
N ALA A 224 -30.71 -9.08 30.54
CA ALA A 224 -30.48 -9.32 31.97
C ALA A 224 -30.86 -10.74 32.40
N ARG A 225 -31.99 -11.27 31.88
CA ARG A 225 -32.42 -12.67 32.13
C ARG A 225 -31.43 -13.66 31.53
N ILE A 226 -30.94 -13.40 30.31
CA ILE A 226 -29.93 -14.24 29.65
C ILE A 226 -28.65 -14.25 30.47
N SER A 227 -28.20 -13.06 30.92
CA SER A 227 -27.01 -12.93 31.77
C SER A 227 -27.15 -13.71 33.07
N GLU A 228 -28.31 -13.65 33.71
CA GLU A 228 -28.59 -14.41 34.94
C GLU A 228 -28.55 -15.92 34.68
N ARG A 229 -29.18 -16.39 33.61
CA ARG A 229 -29.17 -17.81 33.20
C ARG A 229 -27.76 -18.36 32.98
N VAL A 230 -26.91 -17.60 32.28
CA VAL A 230 -25.53 -18.00 32.03
C VAL A 230 -24.72 -18.04 33.34
N LYS A 231 -24.92 -17.06 34.24
CA LYS A 231 -24.30 -17.08 35.58
C LYS A 231 -24.73 -18.30 36.38
N THR A 232 -26.03 -18.58 36.44
CA THR A 232 -26.58 -19.76 37.14
C THR A 232 -25.97 -21.04 36.62
N CYS A 233 -25.87 -21.20 35.29
CA CYS A 233 -25.24 -22.36 34.68
C CYS A 233 -23.77 -22.57 35.12
N VAL A 234 -22.99 -21.50 35.22
CA VAL A 234 -21.60 -21.53 35.69
C VAL A 234 -21.53 -21.91 37.17
N TYR A 235 -22.40 -21.34 38.02
CA TYR A 235 -22.44 -21.65 39.44
C TYR A 235 -22.99 -23.05 39.73
N ASP A 236 -23.97 -23.52 38.98
CA ASP A 236 -24.49 -24.88 39.08
C ASP A 236 -23.40 -25.89 38.71
N SER A 237 -22.67 -25.64 37.62
CA SER A 237 -21.53 -26.49 37.23
C SER A 237 -20.48 -26.63 38.33
N LEU A 238 -20.34 -25.63 39.21
CA LEU A 238 -19.43 -25.68 40.36
C LEU A 238 -19.96 -26.46 41.55
N LEU A 239 -21.28 -26.48 41.73
CA LEU A 239 -21.91 -27.27 42.77
C LEU A 239 -21.78 -28.77 42.47
N TRP A 240 -21.81 -29.16 41.19
CA TRP A 240 -21.65 -30.56 40.79
C TRP A 240 -20.19 -31.06 40.89
N SER A 241 -19.19 -30.18 40.73
CA SER A 241 -17.77 -30.55 40.93
C SER A 241 -17.39 -30.75 42.39
N ASN A 242 -18.12 -30.14 43.34
CA ASN A 242 -17.84 -30.25 44.78
C ASN A 242 -18.52 -31.46 45.47
N VAL A 243 -19.39 -32.20 44.77
CA VAL A 243 -20.06 -33.41 45.30
C VAL A 243 -19.32 -34.70 44.92
N ALA A 244 -18.27 -34.59 44.10
CA ALA A 244 -17.46 -35.71 43.65
C ALA A 244 -16.12 -35.80 44.40
N PHE A 245 -16.14 -35.86 45.73
CA PHE A 245 -15.06 -36.44 46.57
C PHE A 245 -15.62 -36.91 47.92
#